data_AF-A0A497VNY9-F1
#
_entry.id   AF-A0A497VNY9-F1
#
_cell.length_a   1.000
_cell.length_b   1.000
_cell.length_c   1.000
_cell.angle_alpha   90.00
_cell.angle_beta   90.00
_cell.angle_gamma   90.00
#
_symmetry.space_group_name_H-M   'P 1'
#
loop_
_entity.id
_entity.type
_entity.pdbx_description
1 polymer ?
#
loop_
_entity_poly.entity_id
_entity_poly.type
_entity_poly.pdbx_seq_one_letter_code
_entity_poly.pdbx_strand_id
1 'polypeptide(L)'
;MALSIIVTGLTRNVRDEARMLSVARQSAQAGALGDAAIQLVLQGMAFESKAVDRLTVVQTQYLGQAIAVQVMPLNGLIDINAAQVPLLTRLFTVAGGMPDAAAESVAQSIVDYRQQRTPQGGLKRFEAIEDLMRLPGVSYDLYARLSGLITADIRGAGLVNPLAAPPGVLAVLAGGNAELAGQIAAQRDSGQVSFDMTGLDAGLIGSGVVRRYRLQARVPLPDGGAMLVARYVDLNPRPRYGLPWATFHTQRDVEPAPHRPIP
;
A
#
# COMPACT_ATOMS: atom_id res chain seq x y z
N MET A 1 49.31 -23.55 16.76
CA MET A 1 48.39 -23.57 15.60
C MET A 1 46.91 -23.53 15.97
N ALA A 2 46.46 -24.05 17.13
CA ALA A 2 45.05 -23.97 17.56
C ALA A 2 44.59 -22.58 18.05
N LEU A 3 45.50 -21.78 18.63
CA LEU A 3 45.18 -20.44 19.15
C LEU A 3 44.79 -19.43 18.04
N SER A 4 45.33 -19.60 16.83
CA SER A 4 45.11 -18.66 15.73
C SER A 4 43.73 -18.83 15.07
N ILE A 5 43.15 -20.03 15.11
CA ILE A 5 41.83 -20.33 14.51
C ILE A 5 40.70 -19.79 15.40
N ILE A 6 40.87 -19.82 16.73
CA ILE A 6 39.90 -19.29 17.69
C ILE A 6 39.83 -17.75 17.64
N VAL A 7 40.98 -17.08 17.52
CA VAL A 7 41.06 -15.60 17.47
C VAL A 7 40.45 -15.05 16.17
N THR A 8 40.61 -15.73 15.04
CA THR A 8 39.98 -15.35 13.76
C THR A 8 38.46 -15.60 13.76
N GLY A 9 37.99 -16.65 14.46
CA GLY A 9 36.56 -16.92 14.63
C GLY A 9 35.85 -15.87 15.50
N LEU A 10 36.47 -15.48 16.62
CA LEU A 10 35.91 -14.47 17.53
C LEU A 10 35.82 -13.07 16.88
N THR A 11 36.83 -12.67 16.09
CA THR A 11 36.82 -11.37 15.40
C THR A 11 35.81 -11.29 14.25
N ARG A 12 35.49 -12.40 13.58
CA ARG A 12 34.40 -12.44 12.58
C ARG A 12 33.04 -12.27 13.25
N ASN A 13 32.77 -13.02 14.33
CA ASN A 13 31.52 -12.90 15.07
C ASN A 13 31.28 -11.48 15.61
N VAL A 14 32.30 -10.83 16.20
CA VAL A 14 32.18 -9.45 16.70
C VAL A 14 31.91 -8.45 15.57
N ARG A 15 32.49 -8.65 14.38
CA ARG A 15 32.24 -7.79 13.21
C ARG A 15 30.82 -7.96 12.67
N ASP A 16 30.31 -9.18 12.67
CA ASP A 16 28.95 -9.47 12.22
C ASP A 16 27.93 -8.91 13.22
N GLU A 17 28.18 -9.02 14.52
CA GLU A 17 27.36 -8.42 15.58
C GLU A 17 27.37 -6.87 15.51
N ALA A 18 28.54 -6.26 15.29
CA ALA A 18 28.65 -4.82 15.09
C ALA A 18 27.91 -4.34 13.82
N ARG A 19 27.94 -5.13 12.73
CA ARG A 19 27.17 -4.83 11.51
C ARG A 19 25.67 -4.92 11.77
N MET A 20 25.20 -5.97 12.43
CA MET A 20 23.78 -6.11 12.77
C MET A 20 23.28 -4.95 13.63
N LEU A 21 24.04 -4.54 14.65
CA LEU A 21 23.70 -3.39 15.49
C LEU A 21 23.69 -2.08 14.70
N SER A 22 24.64 -1.88 13.79
CA SER A 22 24.68 -0.70 12.92
C SER A 22 23.45 -0.64 12.01
N VAL A 23 23.07 -1.76 11.38
CA VAL A 23 21.89 -1.85 10.53
C VAL A 23 20.63 -1.59 11.34
N ALA A 24 20.47 -2.21 12.51
CA ALA A 24 19.32 -2.00 13.38
C ALA A 24 19.17 -0.52 13.79
N ARG A 25 20.28 0.13 14.16
CA ARG A 25 20.29 1.57 14.47
C ARG A 25 19.89 2.42 13.27
N GLN A 26 20.43 2.12 12.10
CA GLN A 26 20.15 2.84 10.86
C GLN A 26 18.69 2.70 10.44
N SER A 27 18.12 1.49 10.53
CA SER A 27 16.71 1.23 10.28
C SER A 27 15.80 1.96 11.27
N ALA A 28 16.17 2.01 12.56
CA ALA A 28 15.43 2.75 13.57
C ALA A 28 15.44 4.27 13.30
N GLN A 29 16.62 4.81 12.93
CA GLN A 29 16.75 6.22 12.56
C GLN A 29 15.95 6.55 11.30
N ALA A 30 16.07 5.75 10.25
CA ALA A 30 15.31 5.93 9.01
C ALA A 30 13.80 5.82 9.25
N GLY A 31 13.38 4.88 10.11
CA GLY A 31 12.01 4.74 10.57
C GLY A 31 11.49 6.03 11.23
N ALA A 32 12.25 6.59 12.17
CA ALA A 32 11.90 7.83 12.85
C ALA A 32 11.83 9.04 11.91
N LEU A 33 12.76 9.15 10.95
CA LEU A 33 12.74 10.19 9.92
C LEU A 33 11.49 10.09 9.04
N GLY A 34 11.12 8.89 8.61
CA GLY A 34 9.91 8.65 7.83
C GLY A 34 8.64 8.97 8.62
N ASP A 35 8.58 8.59 9.89
CA ASP A 35 7.48 8.94 10.78
C ASP A 35 7.34 10.45 10.97
N ALA A 36 8.45 11.17 11.15
CA ALA A 36 8.45 12.63 11.26
C ALA A 36 7.98 13.31 9.97
N ALA A 37 8.47 12.85 8.82
CA ALA A 37 8.03 13.33 7.51
C ALA A 37 6.52 13.15 7.31
N ILE A 38 5.99 11.97 7.63
CA ILE A 38 4.54 11.68 7.57
C ILE A 38 3.77 12.60 8.50
N GLN A 39 4.25 12.82 9.73
CA GLN A 39 3.61 13.71 10.69
C GLN A 39 3.49 15.15 10.16
N LEU A 40 4.53 15.68 9.53
CA LEU A 40 4.50 17.02 8.92
C LEU A 40 3.46 17.11 7.79
N VAL A 41 3.39 16.08 6.94
CA VAL A 41 2.39 16.03 5.86
C VAL A 41 0.97 15.93 6.42
N LEU A 42 0.75 15.12 7.46
CA LEU A 42 -0.54 15.02 8.13
C LEU A 42 -0.98 16.33 8.77
N GLN A 43 -0.05 17.08 9.36
CA GLN A 43 -0.33 18.42 9.87
C GLN A 43 -0.83 19.33 8.74
N GLY A 44 -0.12 19.40 7.61
CA GLY A 44 -0.55 20.16 6.44
C GLY A 44 -1.95 19.76 5.96
N MET A 45 -2.19 18.46 5.79
CA MET A 45 -3.50 17.92 5.37
C MET A 45 -4.62 18.23 6.38
N ALA A 46 -4.31 18.33 7.67
CA ALA A 46 -5.31 18.69 8.70
C ALA A 46 -5.65 20.18 8.70
N PHE A 47 -4.73 21.05 8.26
CA PHE A 47 -4.99 22.47 8.08
C PHE A 47 -5.67 22.80 6.76
N GLU A 48 -5.41 22.01 5.70
CA GLU A 48 -6.04 22.18 4.41
C GLU A 48 -7.46 21.58 4.37
N SER A 49 -8.45 22.39 4.00
CA SER A 49 -9.85 21.92 3.88
C SER A 49 -10.09 21.03 2.65
N LYS A 50 -9.19 21.03 1.66
CA LYS A 50 -9.36 20.29 0.41
C LYS A 50 -8.86 18.86 0.59
N ALA A 51 -9.76 17.90 0.41
CA ALA A 51 -9.40 16.48 0.41
C ALA A 51 -8.46 16.16 -0.77
N VAL A 52 -7.46 15.32 -0.50
CA VAL A 52 -6.61 14.76 -1.56
C VAL A 52 -7.42 13.69 -2.29
N ASP A 53 -7.64 13.86 -3.58
CA ASP A 53 -8.51 12.99 -4.40
C ASP A 53 -7.74 12.09 -5.37
N ARG A 54 -6.41 12.19 -5.37
CA ARG A 54 -5.51 11.47 -6.26
C ARG A 54 -4.23 11.08 -5.54
N LEU A 55 -3.49 10.15 -6.11
CA LEU A 55 -2.14 9.87 -5.68
C LEU A 55 -1.27 11.10 -5.94
N THR A 56 -0.58 11.57 -4.92
CA THR A 56 0.34 12.70 -5.02
C THR A 56 1.57 12.47 -4.16
N VAL A 57 2.65 13.19 -4.45
CA VAL A 57 3.88 13.17 -3.67
C VAL A 57 4.11 14.56 -3.07
N VAL A 58 4.15 14.61 -1.75
CA VAL A 58 4.50 15.82 -0.99
C VAL A 58 5.96 15.75 -0.62
N GLN A 59 6.74 16.72 -1.09
CA GLN A 59 8.14 16.88 -0.68
C GLN A 59 8.18 17.57 0.67
N THR A 60 8.82 16.95 1.65
CA THR A 60 9.06 17.54 2.96
C THR A 60 10.55 17.52 3.30
N GLN A 61 10.93 18.31 4.29
CA GLN A 61 12.28 18.35 4.82
C GLN A 61 12.22 18.16 6.33
N TYR A 62 13.05 17.26 6.84
CA TYR A 62 13.20 17.05 8.28
C TYR A 62 14.67 16.83 8.62
N LEU A 63 15.19 17.61 9.57
CA LEU A 63 16.62 17.61 9.95
C LEU A 63 17.58 17.76 8.75
N GLY A 64 17.22 18.60 7.78
CA GLY A 64 18.03 18.84 6.57
C GLY A 64 17.96 17.74 5.51
N GLN A 65 17.19 16.67 5.74
CA GLN A 65 16.98 15.60 4.77
C GLN A 65 15.65 15.81 4.02
N ALA A 66 15.73 15.85 2.69
CA ALA A 66 14.55 15.83 1.83
C ALA A 66 13.95 14.42 1.84
N ILE A 67 12.65 14.32 2.12
CA ILE A 67 11.91 13.07 2.18
C ILE A 67 10.64 13.25 1.34
N ALA A 68 10.47 12.39 0.34
CA ALA A 68 9.26 12.33 -0.45
C ALA A 68 8.22 11.47 0.29
N VAL A 69 7.03 12.03 0.52
CA VAL A 69 5.90 11.34 1.12
C VAL A 69 4.80 11.20 0.09
N GLN A 70 4.54 9.97 -0.33
CA GLN A 70 3.41 9.64 -1.18
C GLN A 70 2.13 9.65 -0.34
N VAL A 71 1.11 10.35 -0.79
CA VAL A 71 -0.22 10.39 -0.19
C VAL A 71 -1.21 9.73 -1.16
N MET A 72 -1.85 8.66 -0.72
CA MET A 72 -2.77 7.86 -1.52
C MET A 72 -4.14 7.75 -0.84
N PRO A 73 -5.22 8.25 -1.45
CA PRO A 73 -6.58 7.93 -1.02
C PRO A 73 -6.83 6.42 -1.12
N LEU A 74 -7.41 5.81 -0.07
CA LEU A 74 -7.57 4.35 -0.05
C LEU A 74 -8.58 3.81 -1.05
N ASN A 75 -9.45 4.65 -1.64
CA ASN A 75 -10.29 4.23 -2.76
C ASN A 75 -9.52 4.09 -4.09
N GLY A 76 -8.21 4.32 -4.10
CA GLY A 76 -7.33 3.82 -5.16
C GLY A 76 -7.05 2.32 -5.07
N LEU A 77 -7.35 1.68 -3.94
CA LEU A 77 -7.26 0.23 -3.76
C LEU A 77 -8.62 -0.44 -3.98
N ILE A 78 -8.61 -1.74 -4.26
CA ILE A 78 -9.83 -2.52 -4.45
C ILE A 78 -10.38 -2.93 -3.08
N ASP A 79 -11.60 -2.46 -2.76
CA ASP A 79 -12.27 -2.74 -1.49
C ASP A 79 -12.86 -4.16 -1.48
N ILE A 80 -12.25 -5.06 -0.70
CA ILE A 80 -12.70 -6.45 -0.58
C ILE A 80 -13.96 -6.61 0.28
N ASN A 81 -14.59 -5.53 0.71
CA ASN A 81 -15.91 -5.54 1.34
C ASN A 81 -17.01 -4.97 0.42
N ALA A 82 -16.66 -4.32 -0.70
CA ALA A 82 -17.64 -3.66 -1.57
C ALA A 82 -17.50 -3.98 -3.07
N ALA A 83 -16.29 -4.33 -3.55
CA ALA A 83 -16.04 -4.65 -4.95
C ALA A 83 -16.94 -5.80 -5.44
N GLN A 84 -17.55 -5.63 -6.60
CA GLN A 84 -18.42 -6.63 -7.21
C GLN A 84 -17.62 -7.72 -7.93
N VAL A 85 -18.29 -8.82 -8.26
CA VAL A 85 -17.69 -10.00 -8.92
C VAL A 85 -16.82 -9.62 -10.13
N PRO A 86 -17.24 -8.74 -11.07
CA PRO A 86 -16.40 -8.40 -12.23
C PRO A 86 -15.04 -7.79 -11.87
N LEU A 87 -15.00 -6.91 -10.87
CA LEU A 87 -13.75 -6.28 -10.41
C LEU A 87 -12.87 -7.28 -9.66
N LEU A 88 -13.47 -8.12 -8.82
CA LEU A 88 -12.77 -9.17 -8.08
C LEU A 88 -12.19 -10.24 -9.01
N THR A 89 -12.97 -10.70 -9.99
CA THR A 89 -12.48 -11.65 -11.01
C THR A 89 -11.29 -11.06 -11.74
N ARG A 90 -11.37 -9.78 -12.17
CA ARG A 90 -10.25 -9.11 -12.84
C ARG A 90 -9.02 -8.97 -11.96
N LEU A 91 -9.19 -8.72 -10.66
CA LEU A 91 -8.08 -8.73 -9.69
C LEU A 91 -7.37 -10.09 -9.66
N PHE A 92 -8.12 -11.18 -9.56
CA PHE A 92 -7.55 -12.53 -9.47
C PHE A 92 -6.95 -13.03 -10.78
N THR A 93 -7.50 -12.65 -11.93
CA THR A 93 -6.91 -13.01 -13.23
C THR A 93 -5.66 -12.19 -13.52
N VAL A 94 -5.75 -10.85 -13.47
CA VAL A 94 -4.65 -9.96 -13.88
C VAL A 94 -3.52 -9.94 -12.85
N ALA A 95 -3.84 -9.66 -11.59
CA ALA A 95 -2.82 -9.60 -10.54
C ALA A 95 -2.54 -10.98 -9.95
N GLY A 96 -3.57 -11.80 -9.75
CA GLY A 96 -3.40 -13.14 -9.18
C GLY A 96 -2.81 -14.16 -10.15
N GLY A 97 -2.94 -13.96 -11.48
CA GLY A 97 -2.51 -14.94 -12.48
C GLY A 97 -3.35 -16.21 -12.49
N MET A 98 -4.58 -16.14 -11.97
CA MET A 98 -5.50 -17.28 -11.90
C MET A 98 -6.23 -17.49 -13.23
N PRO A 99 -6.59 -18.74 -13.58
CA PRO A 99 -7.54 -19.00 -14.66
C PRO A 99 -8.91 -18.37 -14.39
N ASP A 100 -9.59 -17.89 -15.43
CA ASP A 100 -10.86 -17.14 -15.33
C ASP A 100 -11.91 -17.83 -14.45
N ALA A 101 -12.16 -19.13 -14.66
CA ALA A 101 -13.14 -19.88 -13.88
C ALA A 101 -12.78 -19.98 -12.38
N ALA A 102 -11.49 -20.11 -12.06
CA ALA A 102 -11.03 -20.15 -10.68
C ALA A 102 -11.12 -18.75 -10.03
N ALA A 103 -10.76 -17.70 -10.78
CA ALA A 103 -10.88 -16.31 -10.34
C ALA A 103 -12.33 -15.93 -10.04
N GLU A 104 -13.27 -16.31 -10.92
CA GLU A 104 -14.70 -16.08 -10.72
C GLU A 104 -15.24 -16.84 -9.51
N SER A 105 -14.82 -18.10 -9.32
CA SER A 105 -15.21 -18.88 -8.14
C SER A 105 -14.75 -18.25 -6.82
N VAL A 106 -13.52 -17.74 -6.76
CA VAL A 106 -13.01 -17.02 -5.57
C VAL A 106 -13.74 -15.69 -5.39
N ALA A 107 -13.97 -14.94 -6.48
CA ALA A 107 -14.72 -13.69 -6.44
C ALA A 107 -16.15 -13.89 -5.90
N GLN A 108 -16.84 -14.95 -6.33
CA GLN A 108 -18.16 -15.31 -5.83
C GLN A 108 -18.11 -15.70 -4.36
N SER A 109 -17.12 -16.50 -3.94
CA SER A 109 -16.94 -16.91 -2.54
C SER A 109 -16.76 -15.71 -1.61
N ILE A 110 -16.10 -14.64 -2.06
CA ILE A 110 -15.97 -13.38 -1.33
C ILE A 110 -17.34 -12.71 -1.16
N VAL A 111 -18.14 -12.64 -2.22
CA VAL A 111 -19.48 -12.03 -2.16
C VAL A 111 -20.40 -12.85 -1.26
N ASP A 112 -20.40 -14.17 -1.39
CA ASP A 112 -21.19 -15.09 -0.57
C ASP A 112 -20.81 -14.95 0.91
N TYR A 113 -19.51 -14.84 1.22
CA TYR A 113 -19.06 -14.60 2.58
C TYR A 113 -19.65 -13.31 3.17
N ARG A 114 -19.65 -12.20 2.40
CA ARG A 114 -20.22 -10.91 2.84
C ARG A 114 -21.74 -10.96 3.02
N GLN A 115 -22.44 -11.87 2.34
CA GLN A 115 -23.89 -12.03 2.46
C GLN A 115 -24.32 -12.85 3.69
N GLN A 116 -23.40 -13.58 4.31
CA GLN A 116 -23.68 -14.31 5.56
C GLN A 116 -23.96 -13.35 6.71
N ARG A 117 -24.75 -13.79 7.70
CA ARG A 117 -25.03 -13.00 8.89
C ARG A 117 -24.10 -13.34 10.06
N THR A 118 -23.78 -12.33 10.86
CA THR A 118 -23.15 -12.47 12.17
C THR A 118 -24.19 -12.89 13.22
N PRO A 119 -23.76 -13.38 14.40
CA PRO A 119 -24.68 -13.68 15.51
C PRO A 119 -25.54 -12.48 15.93
N GLN A 120 -25.03 -11.25 15.73
CA GLN A 120 -25.72 -10.00 16.03
C GLN A 120 -26.68 -9.56 14.89
N GLY A 121 -26.85 -10.38 13.85
CA GLY A 121 -27.78 -10.15 12.74
C GLY A 121 -27.28 -9.25 11.61
N GLY A 122 -26.09 -8.66 11.75
CA GLY A 122 -25.43 -7.86 10.70
C GLY A 122 -24.81 -8.73 9.61
N LEU A 123 -24.47 -8.14 8.46
CA LEU A 123 -23.72 -8.83 7.42
C LEU A 123 -22.26 -9.03 7.83
N LYS A 124 -21.68 -10.17 7.49
CA LYS A 124 -20.25 -10.43 7.65
C LYS A 124 -19.44 -9.48 6.77
N ARG A 125 -18.23 -9.20 7.24
CA ARG A 125 -17.23 -8.41 6.53
C ARG A 125 -15.85 -9.00 6.82
N PHE A 126 -14.91 -8.71 5.94
CA PHE A 126 -13.49 -8.90 6.23
C PHE A 126 -13.05 -7.75 7.14
N GLU A 127 -12.43 -8.07 8.27
CA GLU A 127 -11.89 -7.08 9.19
C GLU A 127 -10.47 -6.69 8.80
N ALA A 128 -9.75 -7.63 8.16
CA ALA A 128 -8.42 -7.41 7.62
C ALA A 128 -8.26 -8.10 6.26
N ILE A 129 -7.24 -7.72 5.51
CA ILE A 129 -6.97 -8.31 4.18
C ILE A 129 -6.53 -9.77 4.28
N GLU A 130 -5.93 -10.16 5.40
CA GLU A 130 -5.47 -11.52 5.72
C GLU A 130 -6.64 -12.51 5.85
N ASP A 131 -7.84 -12.01 6.17
CA ASP A 131 -9.03 -12.85 6.30
C ASP A 131 -9.40 -13.53 4.96
N LEU A 132 -8.90 -13.02 3.82
CA LEU A 132 -9.06 -13.68 2.52
C LEU A 132 -8.43 -15.08 2.49
N MET A 133 -7.35 -15.33 3.24
CA MET A 133 -6.69 -16.65 3.29
C MET A 133 -7.57 -17.72 3.95
N ARG A 134 -8.70 -17.34 4.56
CA ARG A 134 -9.69 -18.30 5.08
C ARG A 134 -10.59 -18.84 3.97
N LEU A 135 -10.62 -18.21 2.81
CA LEU A 135 -11.43 -18.65 1.68
C LEU A 135 -10.71 -19.75 0.88
N PRO A 136 -11.44 -20.77 0.41
CA PRO A 136 -10.89 -21.76 -0.52
C PRO A 136 -10.30 -21.07 -1.76
N GLY A 137 -9.12 -21.52 -2.18
CA GLY A 137 -8.43 -20.98 -3.36
C GLY A 137 -7.53 -19.77 -3.10
N VAL A 138 -7.47 -19.24 -1.87
CA VAL A 138 -6.57 -18.14 -1.52
C VAL A 138 -5.34 -18.66 -0.76
N SER A 139 -4.22 -18.82 -1.47
CA SER A 139 -2.94 -19.19 -0.87
C SER A 139 -2.21 -17.98 -0.27
N TYR A 140 -1.19 -18.24 0.55
CA TYR A 140 -0.30 -17.18 1.04
C TYR A 140 0.38 -16.44 -0.11
N ASP A 141 0.86 -17.15 -1.14
CA ASP A 141 1.51 -16.51 -2.29
C ASP A 141 0.57 -15.59 -3.06
N LEU A 142 -0.70 -16.00 -3.22
CA LEU A 142 -1.73 -15.15 -3.81
C LEU A 142 -1.98 -13.92 -2.94
N TYR A 143 -2.19 -14.12 -1.64
CA TYR A 143 -2.35 -13.02 -0.68
C TYR A 143 -1.16 -12.04 -0.73
N ALA A 144 0.08 -12.53 -0.70
CA ALA A 144 1.28 -11.71 -0.70
C ALA A 144 1.39 -10.86 -1.97
N ARG A 145 0.96 -11.40 -3.11
CA ARG A 145 0.92 -10.68 -4.38
C ARG A 145 -0.18 -9.61 -4.43
N LEU A 146 -1.32 -9.88 -3.80
CA LEU A 146 -2.50 -9.00 -3.84
C LEU A 146 -2.55 -7.96 -2.71
N SER A 147 -1.85 -8.17 -1.59
CA SER A 147 -1.94 -7.38 -0.36
C SER A 147 -1.76 -5.86 -0.60
N GLY A 148 -0.87 -5.48 -1.53
CA GLY A 148 -0.63 -4.09 -1.91
C GLY A 148 -1.70 -3.45 -2.81
N LEU A 149 -2.68 -4.22 -3.29
CA LEU A 149 -3.70 -3.82 -4.27
C LEU A 149 -5.11 -3.72 -3.67
N ILE A 150 -5.30 -4.24 -2.46
CA ILE A 150 -6.61 -4.39 -1.81
C ILE A 150 -6.69 -3.64 -0.49
N THR A 151 -7.91 -3.41 -0.02
CA THR A 151 -8.18 -2.88 1.32
C THR A 151 -9.48 -3.47 1.88
N ALA A 152 -9.55 -3.62 3.20
CA ALA A 152 -10.79 -3.91 3.93
C ALA A 152 -11.34 -2.67 4.67
N ASP A 153 -10.61 -1.55 4.59
CA ASP A 153 -10.72 -0.42 5.51
C ASP A 153 -11.56 0.74 4.99
N ILE A 154 -12.12 0.67 3.79
CA ILE A 154 -13.00 1.75 3.32
C ILE A 154 -14.47 1.33 3.37
N ARG A 155 -15.34 2.34 3.32
CA ARG A 155 -16.77 2.16 3.09
C ARG A 155 -17.12 2.99 1.87
N GLY A 156 -17.14 2.33 0.72
CA GLY A 156 -17.39 2.97 -0.56
C GLY A 156 -18.39 2.18 -1.41
N ALA A 157 -18.57 2.62 -2.65
CA ALA A 157 -19.47 1.99 -3.63
C ALA A 157 -18.91 0.71 -4.27
N GLY A 158 -17.71 0.26 -3.87
CA GLY A 158 -17.01 -0.87 -4.49
C GLY A 158 -16.33 -0.55 -5.82
N LEU A 159 -16.22 0.74 -6.16
CA LEU A 159 -15.54 1.27 -7.34
C LEU A 159 -14.16 1.82 -6.96
N VAL A 160 -13.23 1.81 -7.91
CA VAL A 160 -11.85 2.27 -7.72
C VAL A 160 -11.65 3.64 -8.36
N ASN A 161 -10.93 4.53 -7.69
CA ASN A 161 -10.50 5.78 -8.26
C ASN A 161 -9.17 5.60 -9.04
N PRO A 162 -9.17 5.70 -10.38
CA PRO A 162 -7.94 5.50 -11.17
C PRO A 162 -6.87 6.55 -10.84
N LEU A 163 -7.27 7.78 -10.46
CA LEU A 163 -6.33 8.82 -10.08
C LEU A 163 -5.69 8.56 -8.72
N ALA A 164 -6.30 7.76 -7.85
CA ALA A 164 -5.71 7.32 -6.58
C ALA A 164 -4.98 5.96 -6.71
N ALA A 165 -5.22 5.22 -7.79
CA ALA A 165 -4.79 3.83 -7.92
C ALA A 165 -3.27 3.68 -8.10
N PRO A 166 -2.61 2.75 -7.37
CA PRO A 166 -1.22 2.40 -7.64
C PRO A 166 -1.10 1.64 -8.97
N PRO A 167 0.12 1.52 -9.55
CA PRO A 167 0.32 0.90 -10.87
C PRO A 167 -0.29 -0.50 -11.01
N GLY A 168 -0.20 -1.34 -9.98
CA GLY A 168 -0.79 -2.69 -10.01
C GLY A 168 -2.32 -2.68 -10.08
N VAL A 169 -2.99 -1.74 -9.41
CA VAL A 169 -4.45 -1.60 -9.51
C VAL A 169 -4.85 -0.99 -10.86
N LEU A 170 -4.06 -0.05 -11.39
CA LEU A 170 -4.28 0.47 -12.74
C LEU A 170 -4.18 -0.64 -13.80
N ALA A 171 -3.22 -1.56 -13.67
CA ALA A 171 -3.12 -2.73 -14.52
C ALA A 171 -4.37 -3.62 -14.42
N VAL A 172 -4.90 -3.83 -13.21
CA VAL A 172 -6.18 -4.53 -13.02
C VAL A 172 -7.31 -3.78 -13.73
N LEU A 173 -7.48 -2.48 -13.52
CA LEU A 173 -8.54 -1.70 -14.18
C LEU A 173 -8.43 -1.73 -15.71
N ALA A 174 -7.21 -1.69 -16.24
CA ALA A 174 -6.89 -1.77 -17.65
C ALA A 174 -6.95 -3.20 -18.23
N GLY A 175 -7.38 -4.20 -17.46
CA GLY A 175 -7.50 -5.58 -17.94
C GLY A 175 -6.15 -6.23 -18.29
N GLY A 176 -5.07 -5.81 -17.64
CA GLY A 176 -3.71 -6.27 -17.93
C GLY A 176 -2.97 -5.45 -18.97
N ASN A 177 -3.58 -4.41 -19.57
CA ASN A 177 -2.89 -3.51 -20.48
C ASN A 177 -1.93 -2.58 -19.72
N ALA A 178 -0.64 -2.96 -19.68
CA ALA A 178 0.42 -2.22 -19.00
C ALA A 178 0.69 -0.84 -19.61
N GLU A 179 0.51 -0.68 -20.93
CA GLU A 179 0.71 0.60 -21.62
C GLU A 179 -0.35 1.62 -21.19
N LEU A 180 -1.62 1.23 -21.20
CA LEU A 180 -2.72 2.07 -20.73
C LEU A 180 -2.57 2.42 -19.25
N ALA A 181 -2.24 1.43 -18.41
CA ALA A 181 -1.98 1.67 -16.98
C ALA A 181 -0.84 2.67 -16.75
N GLY A 182 0.26 2.53 -17.51
CA GLY A 182 1.41 3.44 -17.47
C GLY A 182 1.06 4.85 -17.96
N GLN A 183 0.27 4.98 -19.02
CA GLN A 183 -0.19 6.26 -19.55
C GLN A 183 -1.04 7.02 -18.52
N ILE A 184 -2.00 6.35 -17.87
CA ILE A 184 -2.83 6.96 -16.83
C ILE A 184 -2.00 7.42 -15.64
N ALA A 185 -1.04 6.59 -15.20
CA ALA A 185 -0.12 6.95 -14.12
C ALA A 185 0.72 8.17 -14.49
N ALA A 186 1.30 8.20 -15.69
CA ALA A 186 2.12 9.32 -16.17
C ALA A 186 1.30 10.61 -16.31
N GLN A 187 0.07 10.55 -16.83
CA GLN A 187 -0.82 11.70 -16.92
C GLN A 187 -1.15 12.25 -15.53
N ARG A 188 -1.49 11.38 -14.57
CA ARG A 188 -1.70 11.75 -13.16
C ARG A 188 -0.48 12.46 -12.59
N ASP A 189 0.70 11.87 -12.76
CA ASP A 189 1.95 12.33 -12.14
C ASP A 189 2.47 13.63 -12.79
N SER A 190 2.06 13.92 -14.04
CA SER A 190 2.38 15.17 -14.73
C SER A 190 1.59 16.40 -14.23
N GLY A 191 0.60 16.21 -13.35
CA GLY A 191 -0.20 17.31 -12.80
C GLY A 191 -1.30 17.83 -13.72
N GLN A 192 -1.65 17.07 -14.77
CA GLN A 192 -2.78 17.40 -15.65
C GLN A 192 -4.11 17.45 -14.89
N VAL A 193 -5.06 18.22 -15.42
CA VAL A 193 -6.40 18.38 -14.84
C VAL A 193 -7.45 17.54 -15.57
N SER A 194 -7.21 17.24 -16.85
CA SER A 194 -8.02 16.36 -17.69
C SER A 194 -7.28 15.05 -17.92
N PHE A 195 -7.99 13.93 -17.85
CA PHE A 195 -7.43 12.60 -17.98
C PHE A 195 -8.24 11.78 -18.97
N ASP A 196 -7.55 11.07 -19.85
CA ASP A 196 -8.21 10.12 -20.75
C ASP A 196 -8.41 8.78 -20.02
N MET A 197 -9.67 8.47 -19.73
CA MET A 197 -10.09 7.21 -19.08
C MET A 197 -10.91 6.32 -20.02
N THR A 198 -10.97 6.64 -21.33
CA THR A 198 -11.82 5.94 -22.30
C THR A 198 -11.48 4.46 -22.45
N GLY A 199 -10.26 4.06 -22.11
CA GLY A 199 -9.82 2.66 -22.08
C GLY A 199 -10.18 1.89 -20.81
N LEU A 200 -10.76 2.53 -19.80
CA LEU A 200 -11.19 1.86 -18.56
C LEU A 200 -12.68 1.52 -18.60
N ASP A 201 -13.03 0.44 -17.93
CA ASP A 201 -14.42 0.03 -17.74
C ASP A 201 -15.12 0.98 -16.75
N ALA A 202 -16.09 1.75 -17.24
CA ALA A 202 -16.87 2.70 -16.46
C ALA A 202 -17.59 2.07 -15.25
N GLY A 203 -17.91 0.77 -15.33
CA GLY A 203 -18.56 0.02 -14.24
C GLY A 203 -17.63 -0.35 -13.08
N LEU A 204 -16.31 -0.15 -13.23
CA LEU A 204 -15.30 -0.50 -12.22
C LEU A 204 -14.67 0.74 -11.56
N ILE A 205 -14.87 1.92 -12.15
CA ILE A 205 -14.21 3.16 -11.75
C ILE A 205 -15.17 4.14 -11.06
N GLY A 206 -14.64 4.95 -10.13
CA GLY A 206 -15.41 5.98 -9.44
C GLY A 206 -14.53 7.10 -8.89
N SER A 207 -15.13 8.26 -8.61
CA SER A 207 -14.41 9.48 -8.17
C SER A 207 -14.81 9.95 -6.77
N GLY A 208 -15.38 9.06 -5.96
CA GLY A 208 -15.84 9.39 -4.60
C GLY A 208 -14.71 9.93 -3.72
N VAL A 209 -15.00 10.91 -2.87
CA VAL A 209 -14.02 11.44 -1.91
C VAL A 209 -13.99 10.54 -0.67
N VAL A 210 -12.80 10.15 -0.23
CA VAL A 210 -12.59 9.41 1.02
C VAL A 210 -11.74 10.21 1.99
N ARG A 211 -11.81 9.85 3.28
CA ARG A 211 -10.98 10.44 4.34
C ARG A 211 -9.94 9.49 4.91
N ARG A 212 -9.80 8.31 4.29
CA ARG A 212 -8.78 7.35 4.65
C ARG A 212 -7.68 7.34 3.60
N TYR A 213 -6.45 7.37 4.07
CA TYR A 213 -5.26 7.53 3.24
C TYR A 213 -4.16 6.56 3.67
N ARG A 214 -3.34 6.13 2.72
CA ARG A 214 -1.99 5.60 2.96
C ARG A 214 -0.98 6.72 2.70
N LEU A 215 -0.18 7.03 3.70
CA LEU A 215 1.00 7.88 3.56
C LEU A 215 2.22 6.99 3.57
N GLN A 216 3.14 7.18 2.64
CA GLN A 216 4.36 6.38 2.54
C GLN A 216 5.57 7.28 2.31
N ALA A 217 6.48 7.31 3.27
CA ALA A 217 7.76 7.97 3.17
C ALA A 217 8.82 6.98 2.66
N ARG A 218 9.62 7.41 1.68
CA ARG A 218 10.81 6.68 1.22
C ARG A 218 12.06 7.36 1.76
N VAL A 219 12.71 6.75 2.74
CA VAL A 219 13.91 7.31 3.40
C VAL A 219 15.15 6.59 2.87
N PRO A 220 16.06 7.27 2.15
CA PRO A 220 17.26 6.63 1.63
C PRO A 220 18.18 6.16 2.76
N LEU A 221 18.78 4.99 2.55
CA LEU A 221 19.76 4.37 3.44
C LEU A 221 21.17 4.52 2.86
N PRO A 222 22.22 4.68 3.69
CA PRO A 222 23.62 4.71 3.27
C PRO A 222 24.11 3.60 2.33
N ASP A 223 23.47 2.43 2.35
CA ASP A 223 23.81 1.28 1.51
C ASP A 223 23.22 1.36 0.09
N GLY A 224 22.50 2.45 -0.22
CA GLY A 224 21.80 2.65 -1.50
C GLY A 224 20.39 2.05 -1.52
N GLY A 225 19.98 1.37 -0.45
CA GLY A 225 18.58 0.96 -0.25
C GLY A 225 17.72 2.12 0.26
N ALA A 226 16.50 1.79 0.66
CA ALA A 226 15.62 2.72 1.36
C ALA A 226 14.79 2.01 2.43
N MET A 227 14.39 2.76 3.46
CA MET A 227 13.33 2.38 4.37
C MET A 227 12.02 2.98 3.86
N LEU A 228 11.03 2.13 3.63
CA LEU A 228 9.66 2.53 3.35
C LEU A 228 8.90 2.55 4.67
N VAL A 229 8.43 3.72 5.09
CA VAL A 229 7.58 3.87 6.27
C VAL A 229 6.20 4.23 5.79
N ALA A 230 5.19 3.42 6.10
CA ALA A 230 3.82 3.67 5.72
C ALA A 230 2.89 3.78 6.93
N ARG A 231 1.94 4.70 6.86
CA ARG A 231 0.85 4.87 7.82
C ARG A 231 -0.49 4.95 7.11
N TYR A 232 -1.46 4.22 7.64
CA TYR A 232 -2.84 4.29 7.21
C TYR A 232 -3.62 5.09 8.23
N VAL A 233 -4.25 6.16 7.76
CA VAL A 233 -4.87 7.18 8.60
C VAL A 233 -6.31 7.42 8.20
N ASP A 234 -7.11 7.83 9.16
CA ASP A 234 -8.45 8.38 8.99
C ASP A 234 -8.42 9.85 9.43
N LEU A 235 -8.60 10.78 8.49
CA LEU A 235 -8.64 12.23 8.73
C LEU A 235 -10.01 12.73 9.19
N ASN A 236 -10.88 11.84 9.71
CA ASN A 236 -12.07 12.30 10.42
C ASN A 236 -11.68 12.79 11.81
N PRO A 237 -11.81 14.11 12.10
CA PRO A 237 -11.44 14.64 13.39
C PRO A 237 -12.33 14.02 14.46
N ARG A 238 -11.71 13.32 15.41
CA ARG A 238 -12.36 12.85 16.63
C ARG A 238 -11.80 13.67 17.79
N PRO A 239 -12.52 14.70 18.28
CA PRO A 239 -12.01 15.64 19.27
C PRO A 239 -11.49 14.98 20.56
N ARG A 240 -11.94 13.77 20.88
CA ARG A 240 -11.59 13.04 22.10
C ARG A 240 -10.17 12.45 22.10
N TYR A 241 -9.49 12.35 20.96
CA TYR A 241 -8.20 11.63 20.84
C TYR A 241 -6.99 12.56 20.63
N GLY A 242 -7.14 13.88 20.75
CA GLY A 242 -6.04 14.86 20.79
C GLY A 242 -5.37 15.19 19.45
N LEU A 243 -5.45 14.32 18.44
CA LEU A 243 -4.98 14.58 17.06
C LEU A 243 -6.17 14.71 16.10
N PRO A 244 -6.06 15.50 15.02
CA PRO A 244 -7.13 15.65 14.02
C PRO A 244 -7.25 14.44 13.08
N TRP A 245 -6.48 13.37 13.30
CA TRP A 245 -6.55 12.10 12.59
C TRP A 245 -6.33 10.91 13.52
N ALA A 246 -6.71 9.72 13.05
CA ALA A 246 -6.43 8.44 13.72
C ALA A 246 -5.56 7.56 12.82
N THR A 247 -4.46 7.02 13.36
CA THR A 247 -3.69 5.97 12.67
C THR A 247 -4.26 4.62 13.06
N PHE A 248 -4.52 3.75 12.08
CA PHE A 248 -5.08 2.41 12.33
C PHE A 248 -4.18 1.27 11.82
N HIS A 249 -3.22 1.56 10.96
CA HIS A 249 -2.20 0.59 10.54
C HIS A 249 -0.87 1.29 10.25
N THR A 250 0.25 0.63 10.57
CA THR A 250 1.60 1.09 10.25
C THR A 250 2.43 -0.05 9.70
N GLN A 251 3.17 0.22 8.65
CA GLN A 251 4.03 -0.75 7.97
C GLN A 251 5.42 -0.16 7.77
N ARG A 252 6.43 -1.03 7.84
CA ARG A 252 7.82 -0.67 7.56
C ARG A 252 8.47 -1.77 6.76
N ASP A 253 9.00 -1.42 5.60
CA ASP A 253 9.67 -2.35 4.70
C ASP A 253 11.05 -1.81 4.33
N VAL A 254 11.98 -2.72 4.07
CA VAL A 254 13.29 -2.37 3.52
C VAL A 254 13.25 -2.60 2.02
N GLU A 255 13.50 -1.54 1.27
CA GLU A 255 13.77 -1.59 -0.16
C GLU A 255 15.28 -1.83 -0.35
N PRO A 256 15.70 -2.98 -0.90
CA PRO A 256 17.12 -3.25 -1.13
C PRO A 256 17.68 -2.33 -2.21
N ALA A 257 18.99 -2.06 -2.14
CA ALA A 257 19.67 -1.33 -3.21
C ALA A 257 19.48 -2.04 -4.57
N PRO A 258 19.27 -1.30 -5.67
CA PRO A 258 19.13 -1.89 -6.99
C PRO A 258 20.40 -2.69 -7.34
N HIS A 259 20.23 -3.95 -7.72
CA HIS A 259 21.34 -4.78 -8.20
C HIS A 259 21.92 -4.16 -9.47
N ARG A 260 23.17 -3.68 -9.39
CA ARG A 260 23.92 -3.24 -10.57
C ARG A 260 24.43 -4.51 -11.27
N PRO A 261 24.07 -4.79 -12.53
CA PRO A 261 24.71 -5.89 -13.26
C PRO A 261 26.21 -5.59 -13.35
N ILE A 262 27.03 -6.57 -12.99
CA ILE A 262 28.48 -6.51 -13.18
C ILE A 262 28.72 -6.50 -14.70
N PRO A 263 29.53 -5.58 -15.24
CA PRO A 263 29.84 -5.51 -16.66
C PRO A 263 30.58 -6.75 -17.17
#